data_AF-A0A3R9J431-F1
#
_entry.id   AF-A0A3R9J431-F1
#
_cell.length_a   1.000
_cell.length_b   1.000
_cell.length_c   1.000
_cell.angle_alpha   90.00
_cell.angle_beta   90.00
_cell.angle_gamma   90.00
#
_symmetry.space_group_name_H-M   'P 1'
#
loop_
_entity.id
_entity.type
_entity.pdbx_description
1 polymer ?
#
loop_
_entity_poly.entity_id
_entity_poly.type
_entity_poly.pdbx_seq_one_letter_code
_entity_poly.pdbx_strand_id
1 'polypeptide(L)'
;MIFLIHLIQNAVRIYSFILIAFALLSWFPNAYDSSLGRLIISLVRPVIEPLRKLNLQFGGLDFTVWVAIILIQFIGSFLIRILLFL
;
A
#
# COMPACT_ATOMS: atom_id res chain seq x y z
N MET A 1 -14.61 14.48 -15.56
CA MET A 1 -13.60 13.41 -15.75
C MET A 1 -12.27 13.74 -15.07
N ILE A 2 -11.67 14.91 -15.31
CA ILE A 2 -10.38 15.31 -14.69
C ILE A 2 -10.38 15.23 -13.15
N PHE A 3 -11.46 15.70 -12.50
CA PHE A 3 -11.60 15.60 -11.04
C PHE A 3 -11.50 14.16 -10.52
N LEU A 4 -12.17 13.20 -11.18
CA LEU A 4 -12.14 11.79 -10.80
C LEU A 4 -10.75 11.17 -10.98
N ILE A 5 -10.04 11.54 -12.04
CA ILE A 5 -8.66 11.11 -12.28
C ILE A 5 -7.76 11.59 -11.14
N HIS A 6 -7.83 12.87 -10.77
CA HIS A 6 -7.06 13.40 -9.64
C HIS A 6 -7.44 12.75 -8.31
N LEU A 7 -8.72 12.46 -8.09
CA LEU A 7 -9.16 11.75 -6.90
C LEU A 7 -8.49 10.37 -6.79
N ILE A 8 -8.51 9.59 -7.87
CA ILE A 8 -7.87 8.26 -7.92
C ILE A 8 -6.36 8.38 -7.70
N GLN A 9 -5.69 9.29 -8.42
CA GLN A 9 -4.25 9.50 -8.28
C GLN A 9 -3.85 9.88 -6.85
N ASN A 10 -4.61 10.80 -6.23
CA ASN A 10 -4.35 11.21 -4.84
C ASN A 10 -4.59 10.06 -3.87
N ALA A 11 -5.66 9.28 -4.03
CA ALA A 11 -5.93 8.11 -3.20
C ALA A 11 -4.80 7.07 -3.29
N VAL A 12 -4.38 6.73 -4.51
CA VAL A 12 -3.26 5.81 -4.78
C VAL A 12 -1.96 6.32 -4.16
N ARG A 13 -1.66 7.62 -4.30
CA ARG A 13 -0.47 8.25 -3.72
C ARG A 13 -0.51 8.20 -2.19
N ILE A 14 -1.61 8.61 -1.57
CA ILE A 14 -1.78 8.58 -0.11
C ILE A 14 -1.63 7.16 0.41
N TYR A 15 -2.29 6.18 -0.21
CA TYR A 15 -2.21 4.79 0.21
C TYR A 15 -0.80 4.21 0.04
N SER A 16 -0.10 4.59 -1.03
CA SER A 16 1.32 4.24 -1.21
C SER A 16 2.20 4.80 -0.09
N PHE A 17 1.97 6.04 0.35
CA PHE A 17 2.67 6.59 1.51
C PHE A 17 2.35 5.86 2.81
N ILE A 18 1.12 5.40 3.01
CA ILE A 18 0.76 4.57 4.18
C ILE A 18 1.52 3.24 4.16
N LEU A 19 1.64 2.60 2.99
CA LEU A 19 2.44 1.38 2.82
C LEU A 19 3.93 1.62 3.12
N ILE A 20 4.49 2.76 2.66
CA ILE A 20 5.87 3.15 2.98
C ILE A 20 6.02 3.39 4.50
N ALA A 21 5.08 4.10 5.12
CA ALA A 21 5.09 4.29 6.58
C ALA A 21 5.03 2.96 7.33
N PHE A 22 4.25 2.00 6.85
CA PHE A 22 4.24 0.64 7.39
C PHE A 22 5.59 -0.07 7.23
N ALA A 23 6.24 0.02 6.07
CA ALA A 23 7.59 -0.52 5.89
C ALA A 23 8.60 0.13 6.86
N LEU A 24 8.53 1.44 7.08
CA LEU A 24 9.39 2.11 8.04
C LEU A 24 9.10 1.67 9.48
N LEU A 25 7.83 1.48 9.85
CA LEU A 25 7.45 0.90 11.15
C LEU A 25 8.05 -0.49 11.35
N SER A 26 8.19 -1.28 10.26
CA SER A 26 8.80 -2.62 10.33
C SER A 26 10.25 -2.65 10.83
N TRP A 27 10.96 -1.53 10.71
CA TRP A 27 12.31 -1.39 11.23
C TRP A 27 12.35 -1.03 12.73
N PHE A 28 11.23 -0.64 13.32
CA PHE A 28 11.15 -0.25 14.73
C PHE A 28 10.14 -1.16 15.47
N PRO A 29 10.59 -2.25 16.11
CA PRO A 29 9.71 -3.23 16.75
C PRO A 29 8.72 -2.61 17.76
N ASN A 30 9.18 -1.65 18.56
CA ASN A 30 8.36 -0.96 19.57
C ASN A 30 7.29 -0.03 18.96
N ALA A 31 7.39 0.31 17.68
CA ALA A 31 6.46 1.23 17.02
C ALA A 31 5.14 0.54 16.63
N TYR A 32 5.13 -0.80 16.50
CA TYR A 32 3.93 -1.58 16.18
C TYR A 32 2.83 -1.44 17.23
N ASP A 33 3.21 -1.39 18.51
CA ASP A 33 2.28 -1.30 19.64
C ASP A 33 1.88 0.14 19.98
N SER A 34 2.36 1.12 19.24
CA SER A 34 1.86 2.49 19.35
C SER A 34 0.44 2.60 18.79
N SER A 35 -0.32 3.61 19.24
CA SER A 35 -1.66 3.90 18.71
C SER A 35 -1.62 4.17 17.19
N LEU A 36 -0.61 4.91 16.72
CA LEU A 36 -0.38 5.17 15.30
C LEU A 36 0.03 3.92 14.54
N GLY A 37 0.91 3.09 15.12
CA GLY A 37 1.34 1.82 14.53
C GLY A 37 0.16 0.90 14.28
N ARG A 38 -0.69 0.68 15.30
CA ARG A 38 -1.92 -0.14 15.16
C ARG A 38 -2.87 0.39 14.08
N LEU A 39 -3.00 1.71 13.96
CA LEU A 39 -3.82 2.34 12.91
C LEU A 39 -3.23 2.09 11.52
N ILE A 40 -1.93 2.29 11.34
CA ILE A 40 -1.28 2.04 10.04
C ILE A 40 -1.39 0.57 9.66
N ILE A 41 -1.14 -0.34 10.62
CA ILE A 41 -1.28 -1.78 10.43
C ILE A 41 -2.71 -2.15 10.01
N SER A 42 -3.74 -1.59 10.64
CA SER A 42 -5.13 -1.90 10.28
C SER A 42 -5.49 -1.42 8.87
N LEU A 43 -4.94 -0.29 8.42
CA LEU A 43 -5.16 0.24 7.06
C LEU A 43 -4.48 -0.60 5.98
N VAL A 44 -3.29 -1.15 6.24
CA VAL A 44 -2.54 -1.94 5.25
C VAL A 44 -2.85 -3.42 5.29
N ARG A 45 -3.36 -3.94 6.42
CA ARG A 45 -3.65 -5.36 6.63
C ARG A 45 -4.46 -6.00 5.49
N PRO A 46 -5.54 -5.39 4.96
CA PRO A 46 -6.33 -6.00 3.89
C PRO A 46 -5.52 -6.31 2.62
N VAL A 47 -4.49 -5.50 2.33
CA VAL A 47 -3.63 -5.66 1.16
C VAL A 47 -2.41 -6.53 1.48
N ILE A 48 -1.81 -6.34 2.65
CA ILE A 48 -0.58 -7.03 3.06
C ILE A 48 -0.86 -8.49 3.44
N GLU A 49 -1.94 -8.80 4.16
CA GLU A 49 -2.23 -10.14 4.68
C GLU A 49 -2.40 -11.22 3.59
N PRO A 50 -3.07 -10.94 2.45
CA PRO A 50 -3.05 -11.85 1.30
C PRO A 50 -1.65 -12.04 0.72
N LEU A 51 -0.86 -10.96 0.61
CA LEU A 51 0.49 -11.01 0.04
C LEU A 51 1.48 -11.73 0.94
N ARG A 52 1.29 -11.72 2.26
CA ARG A 52 2.13 -12.50 3.20
C ARG A 52 2.08 -14.00 2.94
N LYS A 53 0.98 -14.52 2.38
CA LYS A 53 0.86 -15.95 1.99
C LYS A 53 1.82 -16.35 0.88
N LEU A 54 2.34 -15.38 0.13
CA LEU A 54 3.30 -15.61 -0.96
C LEU A 54 4.75 -15.72 -0.45
N ASN A 55 5.00 -15.59 0.86
CA ASN A 55 6.31 -15.71 1.51
C ASN A 55 7.40 -14.87 0.81
N LEU A 56 7.09 -13.60 0.49
CA LEU A 56 7.97 -12.69 -0.24
C LEU A 56 9.13 -12.11 0.60
N GLN A 57 9.50 -12.78 1.69
CA GLN A 57 10.62 -12.36 2.53
C GLN A 57 11.88 -13.03 1.99
N PHE A 58 12.77 -12.23 1.38
CA PHE A 58 14.01 -12.73 0.79
C PHE A 58 15.20 -12.02 1.43
N GLY A 59 16.14 -12.79 1.99
CA GLY A 59 17.40 -12.26 2.52
C GLY A 59 17.24 -11.19 3.62
N GLY A 60 16.15 -11.23 4.39
CA GLY A 60 15.86 -10.24 5.43
C GLY A 60 15.18 -8.95 4.93
N LEU A 61 14.88 -8.85 3.64
CA LEU A 61 14.10 -7.75 3.05
C LEU A 61 12.64 -8.14 2.88
N ASP A 62 11.73 -7.25 3.29
CA ASP A 62 10.29 -7.44 3.11
C ASP A 62 9.83 -6.90 1.76
N PHE A 63 9.87 -7.75 0.73
CA PHE A 63 9.36 -7.38 -0.60
C PHE A 63 7.83 -7.31 -0.66
N THR A 64 7.12 -7.73 0.40
CA THR A 64 5.65 -7.66 0.46
C THR A 64 5.16 -6.24 0.28
N VAL A 65 5.83 -5.25 0.89
CA VAL A 65 5.45 -3.84 0.79
C VAL A 65 5.70 -3.30 -0.63
N TRP A 66 6.83 -3.67 -1.24
CA TRP A 66 7.12 -3.31 -2.62
C TRP A 66 6.06 -3.83 -3.59
N VAL A 67 5.70 -5.11 -3.45
CA VAL A 67 4.63 -5.72 -4.26
C VAL A 67 3.29 -5.05 -4.01
N ALA A 68 2.96 -4.70 -2.76
CA ALA A 68 1.74 -3.97 -2.43
C ALA A 68 1.68 -2.60 -3.11
N ILE A 69 2.78 -1.83 -3.10
CA ILE A 69 2.84 -0.52 -3.75
C ILE A 69 2.64 -0.67 -5.27
N ILE A 70 3.32 -1.63 -5.90
CA ILE A 70 3.16 -1.91 -7.34
C ILE A 70 1.72 -2.28 -7.66
N LEU A 71 1.10 -3.14 -6.85
CA LEU A 71 -0.30 -3.55 -7.02
C LEU A 71 -1.25 -2.35 -6.95
N ILE A 72 -1.08 -1.47 -5.96
CA ILE A 72 -1.91 -0.28 -5.77
C ILE A 72 -1.74 0.71 -6.93
N GLN A 73 -0.51 0.93 -7.40
CA GLN A 73 -0.24 1.76 -8.58
C GLN A 73 -0.89 1.17 -9.84
N PHE A 74 -0.76 -0.14 -10.04
CA PHE A 74 -1.36 -0.83 -11.17
C PHE A 74 -2.88 -0.72 -11.17
N ILE A 75 -3.53 -0.95 -10.02
CA ILE A 75 -4.99 -0.78 -9.86
C ILE A 75 -5.39 0.67 -10.18
N GLY A 76 -4.66 1.64 -9.65
CA GLY A 76 -4.90 3.07 -9.93
C GLY A 76 -4.84 3.41 -11.42
N SER A 77 -3.77 3.00 -12.10
CA SER A 77 -3.61 3.21 -13.54
C SER A 77 -4.70 2.49 -14.35
N PHE A 78 -5.07 1.28 -13.96
CA PHE A 78 -6.12 0.50 -14.61
C PHE A 78 -7.49 1.19 -14.48
N LEU A 79 -7.84 1.67 -13.28
CA LEU A 79 -9.08 2.42 -13.04
C LEU A 79 -9.15 3.69 -13.87
N ILE A 80 -8.05 4.45 -13.95
CA ILE A 80 -7.98 5.66 -14.80
C ILE A 80 -8.15 5.29 -16.27
N ARG A 81 -7.52 4.20 -16.73
CA ARG A 81 -7.66 3.75 -18.13
C ARG A 81 -9.09 3.35 -18.47
N ILE A 82 -9.79 2.66 -17.56
CA ILE A 82 -11.23 2.35 -17.73
C ILE A 82 -12.03 3.65 -17.82
N LEU A 83 -11.79 4.59 -16.89
CA LEU A 83 -12.51 5.86 -16.85
C LEU A 83 -12.29 6.71 -18.11
N LEU A 84 -11.12 6.61 -18.75
CA LEU A 84 -10.82 7.30 -20.01
C LEU A 84 -11.43 6.62 -21.23
N PHE A 85 -11.73 5.32 -21.14
CA PHE A 85 -12.36 4.55 -22.20
C PHE A 85 -13.89 4.66 -22.17
N LEU A 86 -14.48 4.87 -20.99
CA LEU A 86 -15.89 5.21 -20.78
C LEU A 86 -16.18 6.65 -21.22
#